data_AF-A0A6G1QNP6-F1
#
_entry.id   AF-A0A6G1QNP6-F1
#
_cell.length_a   1.000
_cell.length_b   1.000
_cell.length_c   1.000
_cell.angle_alpha   90.00
_cell.angle_beta   90.00
_cell.angle_gamma   90.00
#
_symmetry.space_group_name_H-M   'P 1'
#
loop_
_entity.id
_entity.type
_entity.pdbx_description
1 polymer ?
#
loop_
_entity_poly.entity_id
_entity_poly.type
_entity_poly.pdbx_seq_one_letter_code
_entity_poly.pdbx_strand_id
1 'polypeptide(L)'
;MGLLAFLRLGVWMNGLRAFRNGFLGNVLGEGFVLGGVFVIGRGEQGILLEHREVEFGDKVNIQDVIYAVRRISREPLSLKN
;
A
#
# COMPACT_ATOMS: atom_id res chain seq x y z
N MET A 1 18.67 -1.83 -2.13
CA MET A 1 18.19 -2.84 -1.16
C MET A 1 19.14 -4.04 -1.20
N GLY A 2 20.05 -4.16 -0.24
CA GLY A 2 21.11 -5.18 -0.26
C GLY A 2 20.65 -6.59 0.14
N LEU A 3 21.57 -7.57 0.12
CA LEU A 3 21.38 -8.98 0.52
C LEU A 3 20.59 -9.18 1.83
N LEU A 4 20.63 -8.20 2.74
CA LEU A 4 19.94 -8.23 4.04
C LEU A 4 18.41 -8.30 3.94
N ALA A 5 17.80 -7.87 2.83
CA ALA A 5 16.35 -8.03 2.63
C ALA A 5 15.92 -9.51 2.56
N PHE A 6 16.80 -10.39 2.06
CA PHE A 6 16.56 -11.83 1.97
C PHE A 6 16.75 -12.57 3.31
N LEU A 7 17.25 -11.91 4.36
CA LEU A 7 17.33 -12.52 5.70
C LEU A 7 16.01 -12.41 6.47
N ARG A 8 15.05 -11.63 5.98
CA ARG A 8 13.75 -11.46 6.62
C ARG A 8 12.86 -12.68 6.33
N LEU A 9 12.49 -13.42 7.37
CA LEU A 9 11.58 -14.57 7.27
C LEU A 9 10.24 -14.20 6.62
N GLY A 10 9.74 -12.98 6.85
CA GLY A 10 8.51 -12.46 6.24
C GLY A 10 8.54 -12.49 4.71
N VAL A 11 9.69 -12.14 4.10
CA VAL A 11 9.88 -12.13 2.64
C VAL A 11 9.75 -13.53 2.06
N TRP A 12 10.32 -14.55 2.72
CA TRP A 12 10.20 -15.94 2.28
C TRP A 12 8.78 -16.49 2.42
N MET A 13 8.11 -16.23 3.55
CA MET A 13 6.73 -16.67 3.78
C MET A 13 5.76 -16.03 2.77
N ASN A 14 5.93 -14.74 2.50
CA ASN A 14 5.10 -14.03 1.54
C ASN A 14 5.43 -14.42 0.10
N GLY A 15 6.70 -14.66 -0.23
CA GLY A 15 7.12 -15.21 -1.52
C GLY A 15 6.51 -16.58 -1.81
N LEU A 16 6.57 -17.50 -0.84
CA LEU A 16 5.94 -18.82 -0.96
C LEU A 16 4.42 -18.70 -1.14
N ARG A 17 3.77 -17.79 -0.41
CA ARG A 17 2.33 -17.54 -0.52
C ARG A 17 1.96 -17.00 -1.91
N ALA A 18 2.73 -16.06 -2.45
CA ALA A 18 2.50 -15.49 -3.77
C ALA A 18 2.69 -16.54 -4.87
N PHE A 19 3.75 -17.35 -4.78
CA PHE A 19 3.97 -18.47 -5.70
C PHE A 19 2.81 -19.47 -5.67
N ARG A 20 2.30 -19.83 -4.48
CA ARG A 20 1.12 -20.71 -4.34
C ARG A 20 -0.15 -20.12 -4.94
N ASN A 21 -0.27 -18.80 -4.98
CA ASN A 21 -1.40 -18.09 -5.59
C ASN A 21 -1.19 -17.79 -7.08
N GLY A 22 -0.16 -18.37 -7.71
CA GLY A 22 0.14 -18.20 -9.14
C GLY A 22 0.76 -16.84 -9.49
N PHE A 23 1.20 -16.07 -8.50
CA PHE A 23 1.80 -14.76 -8.71
C PHE A 23 3.32 -14.88 -8.75
N LEU A 24 3.89 -14.93 -9.96
CA LEU A 24 5.34 -14.94 -10.17
C LEU A 24 5.95 -13.54 -10.01
N GLY A 25 5.20 -12.47 -10.22
CA GLY A 25 5.70 -11.09 -10.13
C GLY A 25 6.76 -10.75 -11.19
N ASN A 26 7.42 -9.59 -11.02
CA ASN A 26 8.38 -9.04 -11.99
C ASN A 26 9.83 -9.39 -11.61
N VAL A 27 10.07 -10.63 -11.15
CA VAL A 27 11.37 -11.05 -10.59
C VAL A 27 12.51 -10.93 -11.59
N LEU A 28 12.19 -11.01 -12.89
CA LEU A 28 13.06 -10.66 -14.01
C LEU A 28 12.64 -9.27 -14.51
N GLY A 29 13.22 -8.21 -13.94
CA GLY A 29 12.83 -6.81 -14.18
C GLY A 29 13.46 -5.86 -13.16
N GLU A 30 12.71 -4.85 -12.71
CA GLU A 30 13.14 -3.86 -11.70
C GLU A 30 13.36 -4.44 -10.29
N GLY A 31 12.99 -5.71 -10.06
CA GLY A 31 13.12 -6.40 -8.78
C GLY A 31 11.82 -6.42 -7.97
N PHE A 32 11.91 -6.23 -6.65
CA PHE A 32 10.76 -6.18 -5.75
C PHE A 32 10.13 -4.78 -5.77
N VAL A 33 9.15 -4.56 -6.65
CA VAL A 33 8.31 -3.36 -6.58
C VAL A 33 7.37 -3.52 -5.38
N LEU A 34 7.47 -2.60 -4.43
CA LEU A 34 6.56 -2.50 -3.29
C LEU A 34 5.32 -1.71 -3.70
N GLY A 35 4.15 -2.19 -3.32
CA GLY A 35 2.90 -1.51 -3.57
C GLY A 35 2.65 -0.34 -2.60
N GLY A 36 1.52 0.30 -2.79
CA GLY A 36 1.00 1.29 -1.87
C GLY A 36 -0.45 1.63 -2.16
N VAL A 37 -1.17 2.05 -1.13
CA VAL A 37 -2.56 2.51 -1.22
C VAL A 37 -2.62 3.95 -0.74
N PHE A 38 -3.16 4.81 -1.58
CA PHE A 38 -3.39 6.22 -1.28
C PHE A 38 -4.88 6.53 -1.41
N VAL A 39 -5.44 7.24 -0.42
CA VAL A 39 -6.77 7.83 -0.53
C VAL A 39 -6.59 9.33 -0.64
N ILE A 40 -7.01 9.90 -1.76
CA ILE A 40 -6.86 11.32 -2.08
C ILE A 40 -8.23 11.98 -1.97
N GLY A 41 -8.30 13.03 -1.14
CA GLY A 41 -9.50 13.83 -0.94
C GLY A 41 -9.78 14.80 -2.08
N ARG A 42 -10.98 15.40 -2.09
CA ARG A 42 -11.37 16.36 -3.11
C ARG A 42 -10.77 17.74 -2.84
N GLY A 43 -10.27 18.40 -3.89
CA GLY A 43 -9.77 19.79 -3.79
C GLY A 43 -8.56 19.88 -2.85
N GLU A 44 -8.65 20.74 -1.84
CA GLU A 44 -7.57 20.99 -0.87
C GLU A 44 -7.49 19.98 0.28
N GLN A 45 -8.34 18.94 0.30
CA GLN A 45 -8.32 17.92 1.35
C GLN A 45 -7.01 17.12 1.39
N GLY A 46 -6.26 17.06 0.29
CA GLY A 46 -4.96 16.39 0.23
C GLY A 46 -5.04 14.86 0.37
N ILE A 47 -4.01 14.26 0.96
CA ILE A 47 -3.91 12.80 1.16
C ILE A 47 -4.57 12.44 2.50
N LEU A 48 -5.63 11.65 2.45
CA LEU A 48 -6.41 11.22 3.62
C LEU A 48 -5.93 9.88 4.19
N LEU A 49 -5.26 9.06 3.37
CA LEU A 49 -4.58 7.85 3.80
C LEU A 49 -3.40 7.59 2.89
N GLU A 50 -2.28 7.21 3.51
CA GLU A 50 -1.08 6.73 2.85
C GLU A 50 -0.66 5.42 3.52
N HIS A 51 -0.62 4.36 2.74
CA HIS A 51 -0.02 3.09 3.12
C HIS A 51 1.00 2.73 2.05
N ARG A 52 2.28 2.70 2.44
CA ARG A 52 3.36 2.18 1.61
C ARG A 52 3.68 0.78 2.11
N GLU A 53 3.71 -0.20 1.23
CA GLU A 53 4.12 -1.55 1.62
C GLU A 53 5.58 -1.50 2.10
N VAL A 54 5.82 -1.95 3.33
CA VAL A 54 7.19 -2.02 3.89
C VAL A 54 7.92 -3.26 3.36
N GLU A 55 7.17 -4.33 3.14
CA GLU A 55 7.63 -5.58 2.57
C GLU A 55 6.56 -6.18 1.66
N PHE A 56 6.98 -7.01 0.70
CA PHE A 56 6.08 -7.61 -0.25
C PHE A 56 5.00 -8.43 0.46
N GLY A 57 3.73 -8.10 0.25
CA GLY A 57 2.59 -8.75 0.90
C GLY A 57 2.21 -8.15 2.26
N ASP A 58 2.86 -7.07 2.69
CA ASP A 58 2.28 -6.12 3.64
C ASP A 58 0.97 -5.58 3.05
N LYS A 59 -0.10 -5.59 3.82
CA LYS A 59 -1.44 -5.27 3.31
C LYS A 59 -1.99 -4.08 4.07
N VAL A 60 -2.57 -3.14 3.33
CA VAL A 60 -3.35 -2.07 3.91
C VAL A 60 -4.51 -2.63 4.73
N ASN A 61 -4.81 -2.00 5.86
CA ASN A 61 -6.01 -2.29 6.62
C ASN A 61 -7.25 -1.74 5.88
N ILE A 62 -8.17 -2.64 5.53
CA ILE A 62 -9.37 -2.30 4.76
C ILE A 62 -10.29 -1.33 5.53
N GLN A 63 -10.35 -1.42 6.86
CA GLN A 63 -11.18 -0.52 7.67
C GLN A 63 -10.66 0.92 7.60
N ASP A 64 -9.34 1.11 7.60
CA ASP A 64 -8.72 2.43 7.50
C ASP A 64 -8.98 3.05 6.11
N VAL A 65 -8.95 2.23 5.05
CA VAL A 65 -9.35 2.67 3.70
C VAL A 65 -10.81 3.10 3.66
N ILE A 66 -11.73 2.28 4.18
CA ILE A 66 -13.16 2.62 4.20
C ILE A 66 -13.40 3.90 5.01
N TYR A 67 -12.73 4.05 6.15
CA TYR A 67 -12.83 5.25 6.97
C TYR A 67 -12.33 6.50 6.23
N ALA A 68 -11.15 6.42 5.61
CA ALA A 68 -10.57 7.52 4.83
C ALA A 68 -11.46 7.91 3.64
N VAL A 69 -12.02 6.93 2.92
CA VAL A 69 -12.95 7.18 1.81
C VAL A 69 -14.23 7.88 2.29
N ARG A 70 -14.77 7.48 3.46
CA ARG A 70 -15.95 8.14 4.04
C ARG A 70 -15.69 9.59 4.44
N ARG A 71 -14.45 9.98 4.73
CA ARG A 71 -14.09 11.38 5.04
C ARG A 71 -14.19 12.29 3.81
N ILE A 72 -13.93 11.78 2.61
CA ILE A 72 -13.98 12.55 1.35
C ILE A 72 -15.31 13.28 1.19
N SER A 73 -16.43 12.59 1.50
CA SER A 73 -17.78 13.14 1.35
C SER A 73 -18.23 14.05 2.49
N ARG A 74 -17.54 14.01 3.64
CA ARG A 74 -17.97 14.69 4.88
C ARG A 74 -17.30 16.03 5.13
N GLU A 75 -16.15 16.30 4.49
CA GLU A 75 -15.49 17.60 4.51
C GLU A 75 -15.90 18.41 3.27
N PRO A 76 -17.01 19.17 3.27
CA PRO A 76 -17.19 20.20 2.27
C PRO A 76 -16.05 21.20 2.45
N LEU A 77 -15.51 21.69 1.32
CA LEU A 77 -14.51 22.75 1.26
C LEU A 77 -14.83 23.80 2.32
N SER A 78 -14.00 23.90 3.35
CA SER A 78 -14.00 25.05 4.25
C SER A 78 -13.59 26.23 3.39
N LEU A 79 -14.59 26.93 2.85
CA LEU A 79 -14.43 28.19 2.14
C LEU A 79 -13.86 29.19 3.15
N LYS A 80 -12.54 29.18 3.33
CA LYS A 80 -11.81 30.28 3.93
C LYS A 80 -11.77 31.40 2.90
N ASN A 81 -12.72 32.33 3.03
CA ASN A 81 -12.62 33.68 2.47
C ASN A 81 -11.51 34.46 3.15
#